data_AF-A0ABD1V9L0-F1
#
_entry.id   AF-A0ABD1V9L0-F1
#
_cell.length_a   1.000
_cell.length_b   1.000
_cell.length_c   1.000
_cell.angle_alpha   90.00
_cell.angle_beta   90.00
_cell.angle_gamma   90.00
#
_symmetry.space_group_name_H-M   'P 1'
#
loop_
_entity.id
_entity.type
_entity.pdbx_description
1 polymer ?
#
loop_
_entity_poly.entity_id
_entity_poly.type
_entity_poly.pdbx_seq_one_letter_code
_entity_poly.pdbx_strand_id
1 'polypeptide(L)'
;MGIELAPQQTVLRDMDELSFTDSELDYHVRNALKAAVQGDCDSYNQLVAVIHHKERLVPEEVALLMTCLKALTGAVSCIHIVHHRSLLASIFGMSLWNYGTDVMDALVELLISLAASSGQYVDLCLEMLVTNFMPPSSSSTYFIELLKQPRGLDKKHQVLDRVHSTFQDIANLVPLSPLRLEKIIRDRMPNIYTKEPFIVMYVENMLRLESGAAG
;
A
#
# COMPACT_ATOMS: atom_id res chain seq x y z
N MET A 1 13.53 24.82 -48.07
CA MET A 1 13.90 23.46 -47.59
C MET A 1 14.38 23.64 -46.16
N GLY A 2 13.60 23.49 -45.09
CA GLY A 2 12.55 22.50 -44.84
C GLY A 2 13.15 21.37 -44.01
N ILE A 3 13.39 21.59 -42.72
CA ILE A 3 13.66 20.53 -41.75
C ILE A 3 12.63 20.71 -40.64
N GLU A 4 11.57 19.93 -40.70
CA GLU A 4 10.55 19.81 -39.68
C GLU A 4 11.15 19.11 -38.45
N LEU A 5 11.02 19.76 -37.29
CA LEU A 5 11.24 19.15 -35.99
C LEU A 5 10.01 18.31 -35.66
N ALA A 6 10.14 16.99 -35.72
CA ALA A 6 9.11 16.09 -35.22
C ALA A 6 9.01 16.19 -33.68
N PRO A 7 7.84 16.45 -33.10
CA PRO A 7 7.68 16.36 -31.66
C PRO A 7 7.61 14.88 -31.25
N GLN A 8 8.44 14.50 -30.27
CA GLN A 8 8.32 13.24 -29.55
C GLN A 8 7.01 13.26 -28.74
N GLN A 9 5.94 12.74 -29.34
CA GLN A 9 4.64 12.50 -28.72
C GLN A 9 4.21 11.08 -29.05
N THR A 10 4.70 10.09 -28.30
CA THR A 10 4.19 8.70 -28.41
C THR A 10 4.67 7.82 -27.25
N VAL A 11 4.16 8.06 -26.04
CA VAL A 11 4.03 7.00 -24.99
C VAL A 11 2.83 7.25 -24.04
N LEU A 12 2.30 8.47 -23.95
CA LEU A 12 1.18 8.81 -23.06
C LEU A 12 -0.23 8.59 -23.64
N ARG A 13 -0.34 7.96 -24.82
CA ARG A 13 -1.60 7.86 -25.56
C ARG A 13 -1.99 6.39 -25.68
N ASP A 14 -2.70 5.89 -24.67
CA ASP A 14 -3.60 4.72 -24.74
C ASP A 14 -4.34 4.43 -23.41
N MET A 15 -4.32 5.35 -22.44
CA MET A 15 -5.19 5.28 -21.25
C MET A 15 -6.19 6.45 -21.14
N ASP A 16 -6.28 7.29 -22.17
CA ASP A 16 -7.36 8.26 -22.32
C ASP A 16 -8.49 7.61 -23.12
N GLU A 17 -9.71 7.59 -22.55
CA GLU A 17 -11.00 7.16 -23.15
C GLU A 17 -11.53 5.73 -22.91
N LEU A 18 -11.26 5.11 -21.76
CA LEU A 18 -12.14 4.04 -21.28
C LEU A 18 -12.61 4.33 -19.86
N SER A 19 -13.81 4.92 -19.76
CA SER A 19 -14.60 4.92 -18.54
C SER A 19 -15.04 3.49 -18.24
N PHE A 20 -14.12 2.67 -17.74
CA PHE A 20 -14.43 1.32 -17.32
C PHE A 20 -15.40 1.36 -16.16
N THR A 21 -16.47 0.58 -16.24
CA THR A 21 -17.28 0.27 -15.06
C THR A 21 -16.46 -0.55 -14.06
N ASP A 22 -16.78 -0.45 -12.77
CA ASP A 22 -16.04 -1.19 -11.72
C ASP A 22 -15.94 -2.70 -11.99
N SER A 23 -16.96 -3.29 -12.64
CA SER A 23 -16.97 -4.70 -13.02
C SER A 23 -16.05 -5.03 -14.21
N GLU A 24 -15.89 -4.10 -15.16
CA GLU A 24 -14.98 -4.30 -16.28
C GLU A 24 -13.53 -4.23 -15.77
N LEU A 25 -13.24 -3.31 -14.85
CA LEU A 25 -11.90 -3.20 -14.27
C LEU A 25 -11.51 -4.45 -13.46
N ASP A 26 -12.40 -5.02 -12.65
CA ASP A 26 -12.13 -6.28 -11.93
C ASP A 26 -11.79 -7.42 -12.91
N TYR A 27 -12.54 -7.52 -14.01
CA TYR A 27 -12.27 -8.50 -15.08
C TYR A 27 -10.90 -8.25 -15.73
N HIS A 28 -10.57 -6.99 -16.05
CA HIS A 28 -9.28 -6.62 -16.63
C HIS A 28 -8.11 -6.95 -15.70
N VAL A 29 -8.21 -6.63 -14.41
CA VAL A 29 -7.15 -6.94 -13.42
C VAL A 29 -6.96 -8.45 -13.29
N ARG A 30 -8.04 -9.23 -13.17
CA ARG A 30 -7.93 -10.71 -13.13
C ARG A 30 -7.26 -11.27 -14.37
N ASN A 31 -7.60 -10.76 -15.55
CA ASN A 31 -7.01 -11.23 -16.80
C ASN A 31 -5.53 -10.83 -16.90
N ALA A 32 -5.17 -9.61 -16.52
CA ALA A 32 -3.77 -9.18 -16.48
C ALA A 32 -2.93 -10.08 -15.56
N LEU A 33 -3.45 -10.42 -14.37
CA LEU A 33 -2.78 -11.35 -13.45
C LEU A 33 -2.63 -12.76 -14.05
N LYS A 34 -3.66 -13.29 -14.72
CA LYS A 34 -3.58 -14.61 -15.35
C LYS A 34 -2.64 -14.64 -16.56
N ALA A 35 -2.68 -13.60 -17.38
CA ALA A 35 -1.84 -13.45 -18.57
C ALA A 35 -0.35 -13.37 -18.19
N ALA A 36 -0.03 -12.67 -17.10
CA ALA A 36 1.34 -12.57 -16.59
C ALA A 36 1.95 -13.94 -16.23
N VAL A 37 1.14 -14.85 -15.69
CA VAL A 37 1.56 -16.24 -15.41
C VAL A 37 1.84 -17.00 -16.71
N GLN A 38 1.14 -16.66 -17.81
CA GLN A 38 1.34 -17.25 -19.13
C GLN A 38 2.46 -16.57 -19.93
N GLY A 39 3.06 -15.50 -19.40
CA GLY A 39 4.20 -14.77 -19.98
C GLY A 39 3.84 -13.47 -20.69
N ASP A 40 2.56 -13.13 -20.81
CA ASP A 40 2.12 -11.82 -21.31
C ASP A 40 2.01 -10.84 -20.14
N CYS A 41 2.98 -9.95 -20.05
CA CYS A 41 3.15 -9.04 -18.92
C CYS A 41 2.72 -7.60 -19.21
N ASP A 42 2.17 -7.27 -20.38
CA ASP A 42 1.98 -5.86 -20.77
C ASP A 42 0.97 -5.15 -19.86
N SER A 43 -0.26 -5.68 -19.74
CA SER A 43 -1.28 -5.14 -18.83
C SER A 43 -0.88 -5.28 -17.36
N TYR A 44 -0.14 -6.33 -17.01
CA TYR A 44 0.38 -6.49 -15.64
C TYR A 44 1.42 -5.42 -15.30
N ASN A 45 2.32 -5.10 -16.22
CA ASN A 45 3.35 -4.07 -16.02
C ASN A 45 2.72 -2.68 -15.91
N GLN A 46 1.65 -2.40 -16.66
CA GLN A 46 0.86 -1.18 -16.50
C GLN A 46 0.24 -1.10 -15.10
N LEU A 47 -0.38 -2.18 -14.62
CA LEU A 47 -0.92 -2.26 -13.27
C LEU A 47 0.16 -2.02 -12.20
N VAL A 48 1.33 -2.65 -12.36
CA VAL A 48 2.48 -2.43 -11.46
C VAL A 48 2.93 -0.97 -11.48
N ALA A 49 2.95 -0.32 -12.65
CA ALA A 49 3.34 1.08 -12.80
C ALA A 49 2.38 2.04 -12.07
N VAL A 50 1.08 1.78 -12.12
CA VAL A 50 0.07 2.54 -11.36
C VAL A 50 0.31 2.42 -9.86
N ILE A 51 0.56 1.21 -9.35
CA ILE A 51 0.77 0.98 -7.91
C ILE A 51 2.13 1.52 -7.42
N HIS A 52 3.19 1.38 -8.22
CA HIS A 52 4.56 1.75 -7.82
C HIS A 52 4.78 3.28 -7.70
N HIS A 53 3.79 4.11 -8.03
CA HIS A 53 4.01 5.54 -8.19
C HIS A 53 4.50 6.23 -6.89
N LYS A 54 5.65 6.90 -6.96
CA LYS A 54 6.35 7.51 -5.79
C LYS A 54 6.24 9.04 -5.74
N GLU A 55 5.61 9.64 -6.74
CA GLU A 55 5.47 11.09 -6.86
C GLU A 55 4.11 11.59 -6.37
N ARG A 56 3.95 12.91 -6.31
CA ARG A 56 2.69 13.53 -5.91
C ARG A 56 1.67 13.33 -7.01
N LEU A 57 0.68 12.49 -6.72
CA LEU A 57 -0.38 12.15 -7.65
C LEU A 57 -1.31 13.33 -7.93
N VAL A 58 -1.67 13.53 -9.20
CA VAL A 58 -2.79 14.39 -9.57
C VAL A 58 -4.13 13.68 -9.26
N PRO A 59 -5.27 14.41 -9.14
CA PRO A 59 -6.53 13.81 -8.74
C PRO A 59 -6.98 12.59 -9.57
N GLU A 60 -6.71 12.62 -10.88
CA GLU A 60 -7.03 11.52 -11.80
C GLU A 60 -6.19 10.26 -11.50
N GLU A 61 -4.90 10.42 -11.22
CA GLU A 61 -4.02 9.31 -10.83
C GLU A 61 -4.39 8.75 -9.45
N VAL A 62 -4.84 9.61 -8.52
CA VAL A 62 -5.37 9.17 -7.23
C VAL A 62 -6.60 8.29 -7.43
N ALA A 63 -7.53 8.72 -8.30
CA ALA A 63 -8.71 7.94 -8.63
C ALA A 63 -8.33 6.59 -9.26
N LEU A 64 -7.44 6.60 -10.25
CA LEU A 64 -6.95 5.38 -10.90
C LEU A 64 -6.29 4.42 -9.91
N LEU A 65 -5.41 4.92 -9.04
CA LEU A 65 -4.76 4.13 -7.99
C LEU A 65 -5.80 3.50 -7.05
N MET A 66 -6.77 4.28 -6.58
CA MET A 66 -7.84 3.79 -5.71
C MET A 66 -8.65 2.68 -6.40
N THR A 67 -9.04 2.88 -7.65
CA THR A 67 -9.84 1.90 -8.40
C THR A 67 -9.03 0.62 -8.67
N CYS A 68 -7.73 0.74 -8.99
CA CYS A 68 -6.84 -0.41 -9.13
C CYS A 68 -6.68 -1.19 -7.82
N LEU A 69 -6.53 -0.51 -6.67
CA LEU A 69 -6.46 -1.16 -5.36
C LEU A 69 -7.75 -1.94 -5.05
N LYS A 70 -8.91 -1.35 -5.30
CA LYS A 70 -10.22 -2.01 -5.11
C LYS A 70 -10.40 -3.21 -6.03
N ALA A 71 -10.03 -3.10 -7.30
CA ALA A 71 -10.05 -4.22 -8.23
C ALA A 71 -9.09 -5.34 -7.80
N LEU A 72 -7.90 -4.99 -7.29
CA LEU A 72 -6.97 -5.97 -6.70
C LEU A 72 -7.57 -6.68 -5.48
N THR A 73 -8.33 -5.97 -4.64
CA THR A 73 -9.05 -6.58 -3.51
C THR A 73 -10.01 -7.66 -3.99
N GLY A 74 -10.76 -7.42 -5.06
CA GLY A 74 -11.62 -8.42 -5.69
C GLY A 74 -10.85 -9.59 -6.32
N ALA A 75 -9.62 -9.35 -6.76
CA ALA A 75 -8.79 -10.29 -7.51
C ALA A 75 -7.70 -10.99 -6.68
N VAL A 76 -7.70 -10.91 -5.34
CA VAL A 76 -6.64 -11.49 -4.49
C VAL A 76 -6.40 -12.99 -4.71
N SER A 77 -7.45 -13.73 -5.08
CA SER A 77 -7.37 -15.16 -5.43
C SER A 77 -6.54 -15.45 -6.68
N CYS A 78 -6.33 -14.44 -7.55
CA CYS A 78 -5.50 -14.53 -8.74
C CYS A 78 -4.05 -14.07 -8.48
N ILE A 79 -3.74 -13.54 -7.29
CA ILE A 79 -2.40 -13.07 -6.96
C ILE A 79 -1.55 -14.26 -6.49
N HIS A 80 -0.41 -14.49 -7.18
CA HIS A 80 0.54 -15.54 -6.83
C HIS A 80 1.86 -14.95 -6.33
N ILE A 81 2.31 -15.40 -5.16
CA ILE A 81 3.48 -14.84 -4.45
C ILE A 81 4.78 -14.88 -5.26
N VAL A 82 4.92 -15.85 -6.16
CA VAL A 82 6.12 -16.00 -7.01
C VAL A 82 5.99 -15.24 -8.33
N HIS A 83 4.82 -15.25 -8.96
CA HIS A 83 4.65 -14.69 -10.31
C HIS A 83 4.39 -13.18 -10.26
N HIS A 84 3.79 -12.68 -9.19
CA HIS A 84 3.41 -11.27 -9.04
C HIS A 84 4.30 -10.52 -8.05
N ARG A 85 5.58 -10.89 -7.97
CA ARG A 85 6.54 -10.30 -7.04
C ARG A 85 6.66 -8.79 -7.18
N SER A 86 6.70 -8.27 -8.40
CA SER A 86 6.81 -6.82 -8.65
C SER A 86 5.57 -6.08 -8.14
N LEU A 87 4.37 -6.62 -8.40
CA LEU A 87 3.13 -6.05 -7.88
C LEU A 87 3.10 -6.06 -6.35
N LEU A 88 3.41 -7.20 -5.74
CA LEU A 88 3.45 -7.32 -4.28
C LEU A 88 4.49 -6.39 -3.66
N ALA A 89 5.68 -6.27 -4.27
CA ALA A 89 6.71 -5.32 -3.82
C ALA A 89 6.22 -3.87 -3.91
N SER A 90 5.49 -3.52 -4.96
CA SER A 90 4.88 -2.19 -5.08
C SER A 90 3.82 -1.95 -4.02
N ILE A 91 2.89 -2.89 -3.80
CA ILE A 91 1.82 -2.79 -2.78
C ILE A 91 2.43 -2.65 -1.38
N PHE A 92 3.33 -3.55 -0.99
CA PHE A 92 3.93 -3.55 0.34
C PHE A 92 4.96 -2.44 0.55
N GLY A 93 5.42 -1.80 -0.53
CA GLY A 93 6.26 -0.60 -0.50
C GLY A 93 5.48 0.71 -0.31
N MET A 94 4.15 0.67 -0.36
CA MET A 94 3.31 1.85 -0.13
C MET A 94 3.36 2.28 1.35
N SER A 95 3.19 3.58 1.59
CA SER A 95 3.11 4.15 2.93
C SER A 95 1.84 4.97 3.07
N LEU A 96 0.99 4.62 4.03
CA LEU A 96 -0.27 5.31 4.35
C LEU A 96 -0.04 6.81 4.60
N TRP A 97 1.13 7.17 5.15
CA TRP A 97 1.51 8.57 5.37
C TRP A 97 1.49 9.45 4.10
N ASN A 98 1.59 8.86 2.91
CA ASN A 98 1.70 9.60 1.65
C ASN A 98 0.34 9.87 0.98
N TYR A 99 -0.76 9.26 1.44
CA TYR A 99 -2.01 9.24 0.68
C TYR A 99 -3.21 9.84 1.43
N GLY A 100 -4.27 10.25 0.73
CA GLY A 100 -5.55 10.61 1.34
C GLY A 100 -6.29 9.40 1.93
N THR A 101 -7.33 9.65 2.73
CA THR A 101 -8.10 8.60 3.41
C THR A 101 -8.66 7.55 2.44
N ASP A 102 -9.14 7.96 1.27
CA ASP A 102 -9.76 7.04 0.31
C ASP A 102 -8.79 5.98 -0.22
N VAL A 103 -7.54 6.37 -0.51
CA VAL A 103 -6.48 5.45 -0.93
C VAL A 103 -5.98 4.62 0.26
N MET A 104 -5.89 5.21 1.45
CA MET A 104 -5.56 4.43 2.66
C MET A 104 -6.58 3.32 2.90
N ASP A 105 -7.87 3.64 2.80
CA ASP A 105 -8.97 2.71 3.04
C ASP A 105 -8.96 1.57 2.01
N ALA A 106 -8.79 1.89 0.73
CA ALA A 106 -8.64 0.89 -0.33
C ALA A 106 -7.40 -0.01 -0.12
N LEU A 107 -6.29 0.56 0.34
CA LEU A 107 -5.07 -0.20 0.60
C LEU A 107 -5.21 -1.14 1.80
N VAL A 108 -5.78 -0.68 2.92
CA VAL A 108 -5.97 -1.57 4.09
C VAL A 108 -6.99 -2.68 3.80
N GLU A 109 -8.04 -2.38 3.02
CA GLU A 109 -9.00 -3.40 2.57
C GLU A 109 -8.32 -4.49 1.72
N LEU A 110 -7.40 -4.10 0.83
CA LEU A 110 -6.56 -5.03 0.07
C LEU A 110 -5.66 -5.88 0.98
N LEU A 111 -5.03 -5.28 2.00
CA LEU A 111 -4.18 -6.01 2.94
C LEU A 111 -4.97 -7.05 3.76
N ILE A 112 -6.17 -6.69 4.23
CA ILE A 112 -7.06 -7.62 4.94
C ILE A 112 -7.43 -8.79 4.03
N SER A 113 -7.82 -8.48 2.79
CA SER A 113 -8.21 -9.51 1.81
C SER A 113 -7.05 -10.42 1.43
N LEU A 114 -5.84 -9.89 1.27
CA LEU A 114 -4.63 -10.68 1.02
C LEU A 114 -4.33 -11.62 2.19
N ALA A 115 -4.29 -11.10 3.42
CA ALA A 115 -4.03 -11.88 4.63
C ALA A 115 -5.08 -13.00 4.85
N ALA A 116 -6.35 -12.70 4.59
CA ALA A 116 -7.44 -13.66 4.71
C ALA A 116 -7.42 -14.72 3.59
N SER A 117 -6.93 -14.37 2.39
CA SER A 117 -6.91 -15.29 1.24
C SER A 117 -5.87 -16.41 1.37
N SER A 118 -4.72 -16.14 1.99
CA SER A 118 -3.63 -17.11 2.12
C SER A 118 -2.66 -16.72 3.23
N GLY A 119 -2.32 -17.71 4.07
CA GLY A 119 -1.36 -17.55 5.17
C GLY A 119 0.05 -17.12 4.75
N GLN A 120 0.37 -17.19 3.45
CA GLN A 120 1.65 -16.75 2.87
C GLN A 120 1.79 -15.23 2.86
N TYR A 121 0.68 -14.48 2.81
CA TYR A 121 0.69 -13.02 2.75
C TYR A 121 0.65 -12.37 4.13
N VAL A 122 0.26 -13.11 5.17
CA VAL A 122 0.05 -12.57 6.53
C VAL A 122 1.27 -11.82 7.05
N ASP A 123 2.47 -12.41 6.98
CA ASP A 123 3.69 -11.72 7.47
C ASP A 123 3.97 -10.44 6.67
N LEU A 124 3.78 -10.46 5.35
CA LEU A 124 3.99 -9.29 4.49
C LEU A 124 3.00 -8.16 4.80
N CYS A 125 1.73 -8.51 5.02
CA CYS A 125 0.70 -7.56 5.42
C CYS A 125 1.01 -6.94 6.79
N LEU A 126 1.34 -7.78 7.79
CA LEU A 126 1.68 -7.32 9.13
C LEU A 126 2.94 -6.44 9.13
N GLU A 127 3.97 -6.83 8.38
CA GLU A 127 5.20 -6.08 8.25
C GLU A 127 5.00 -4.70 7.61
N MET A 128 4.18 -4.62 6.56
CA MET A 128 3.80 -3.36 5.92
C MET A 128 3.08 -2.44 6.93
N LEU A 129 2.14 -2.97 7.72
CA LEU A 129 1.43 -2.22 8.75
C LEU A 129 2.37 -1.71 9.86
N VAL A 130 3.28 -2.56 10.36
CA VAL A 130 4.30 -2.17 11.35
C VAL A 130 5.23 -1.09 10.80
N THR A 131 5.58 -1.16 9.50
CA THR A 131 6.39 -0.14 8.85
C THR A 131 5.71 1.23 8.84
N ASN A 132 4.38 1.26 8.87
CA ASN A 132 3.58 2.48 8.96
C ASN A 132 3.40 3.03 10.39
N PHE A 133 3.99 2.41 11.43
CA PHE A 133 4.09 3.03 12.76
C PHE A 133 4.81 4.36 12.73
N MET A 134 5.71 4.54 11.76
CA MET A 134 6.47 5.77 11.56
C MET A 134 6.33 6.22 10.11
N PRO A 135 6.42 7.52 9.84
CA PRO A 135 6.45 8.01 8.47
C PRO A 135 7.75 7.63 7.75
N PRO A 136 7.76 7.62 6.40
CA PRO A 136 8.92 7.28 5.59
C PRO A 136 10.17 8.09 5.93
N SER A 137 11.30 7.39 6.14
CA SER A 137 12.56 8.01 6.57
C SER A 137 13.17 8.95 5.52
N SER A 138 12.92 8.71 4.23
CA SER A 138 13.37 9.56 3.12
C SER A 138 12.90 11.01 3.24
N SER A 139 11.78 11.23 3.92
CA SER A 139 11.18 12.55 4.14
C SER A 139 11.08 12.89 5.63
N SER A 140 11.96 12.32 6.46
CA SER A 140 11.89 12.43 7.92
C SER A 140 11.83 13.86 8.44
N THR A 141 12.58 14.80 7.84
CA THR A 141 12.57 16.21 8.25
C THR A 141 11.22 16.87 7.96
N TYR A 142 10.61 16.60 6.81
CA TYR A 142 9.27 17.08 6.48
C TYR A 142 8.24 16.59 7.50
N PHE A 143 8.26 15.30 7.83
CA PHE A 143 7.29 14.72 8.76
C PHE A 143 7.47 15.22 10.19
N ILE A 144 8.70 15.47 10.64
CA ILE A 144 8.92 16.09 11.96
C ILE A 144 8.28 17.47 12.04
N GLU A 145 8.43 18.30 11.01
CA GLU A 145 7.79 19.62 10.97
C GLU A 145 6.26 19.51 10.81
N LEU A 146 5.78 18.53 10.05
CA LEU A 146 4.36 18.28 9.89
C LEU A 146 3.71 17.89 11.23
N LEU A 147 4.34 16.99 12.00
CA LEU A 147 3.84 16.49 13.29
C LEU A 147 3.78 17.56 14.39
N LYS A 148 4.46 18.70 14.21
CA LYS A 148 4.31 19.88 15.10
C LYS A 148 3.04 20.67 14.85
N GLN A 149 2.34 20.40 13.75
CA GLN A 149 1.16 21.14 13.30
C GLN A 149 -0.11 20.32 13.57
N PRO A 150 -1.27 20.96 13.86
CA PRO A 150 -2.53 20.24 14.09
C PRO A 150 -2.88 19.27 12.96
N ARG A 151 -2.73 19.71 11.70
CA ARG A 151 -2.96 18.85 10.52
C ARG A 151 -2.09 17.60 10.47
N GLY A 152 -0.86 17.67 10.99
CA GLY A 152 0.04 16.52 11.05
C GLY A 152 -0.32 15.55 12.16
N LEU A 153 -0.83 16.07 13.28
CA LEU A 153 -1.41 15.25 14.34
C LEU A 153 -2.68 14.56 13.85
N ASP A 154 -3.56 15.26 13.13
CA ASP A 154 -4.75 14.64 12.52
C ASP A 154 -4.35 13.51 11.56
N LYS A 155 -3.34 13.77 10.72
CA LYS A 155 -2.76 12.76 9.82
C LYS A 155 -2.21 11.55 10.58
N LYS A 156 -1.48 11.78 11.68
CA LYS A 156 -0.97 10.71 12.56
C LYS A 156 -2.12 9.83 13.04
N HIS A 157 -3.20 10.42 13.58
CA HIS A 157 -4.35 9.66 14.04
C HIS A 157 -5.00 8.86 12.91
N GLN A 158 -5.23 9.49 11.75
CA GLN A 158 -5.82 8.81 10.59
C GLN A 158 -5.03 7.57 10.14
N VAL A 159 -3.70 7.65 10.15
CA VAL A 159 -2.83 6.52 9.78
C VAL A 159 -2.84 5.46 10.87
N LEU A 160 -2.58 5.86 12.12
CA LEU A 160 -2.43 4.89 13.21
C LEU A 160 -3.75 4.19 13.53
N ASP A 161 -4.89 4.88 13.51
CA ASP A 161 -6.20 4.26 13.75
C ASP A 161 -6.51 3.18 12.70
N ARG A 162 -6.16 3.43 11.44
CA ARG A 162 -6.28 2.43 10.37
C ARG A 162 -5.34 1.26 10.59
N VAL A 163 -4.07 1.52 10.91
CA VAL A 163 -3.09 0.45 11.17
C VAL A 163 -3.57 -0.47 12.29
N HIS A 164 -4.00 0.11 13.42
CA HIS A 164 -4.49 -0.65 14.58
C HIS A 164 -5.79 -1.39 14.29
N SER A 165 -6.74 -0.76 13.60
CA SER A 165 -7.99 -1.44 13.20
C SER A 165 -7.71 -2.59 12.23
N THR A 166 -6.77 -2.41 11.30
CA THR A 166 -6.38 -3.45 10.34
C THR A 166 -5.73 -4.64 11.03
N PHE A 167 -4.90 -4.41 12.06
CA PHE A 167 -4.37 -5.52 12.88
C PHE A 167 -5.48 -6.31 13.55
N GLN A 168 -6.48 -5.62 14.11
CA GLN A 168 -7.63 -6.27 14.72
C GLN A 168 -8.43 -7.09 13.70
N ASP A 169 -8.69 -6.53 12.52
CA ASP A 169 -9.43 -7.21 11.45
C ASP A 169 -8.67 -8.45 10.95
N ILE A 170 -7.35 -8.36 10.78
CA ILE A 170 -6.52 -9.51 10.43
C ILE A 170 -6.49 -10.54 11.57
N ALA A 171 -6.43 -10.14 12.83
CA ALA A 171 -6.48 -11.07 13.97
C ALA A 171 -7.82 -11.81 14.07
N ASN A 172 -8.93 -11.13 13.75
CA ASN A 172 -10.26 -11.74 13.71
C ASN A 172 -10.38 -12.79 12.60
N LEU A 173 -9.70 -12.59 11.46
CA LEU A 173 -9.75 -13.50 10.31
C LEU A 173 -8.65 -14.59 10.34
N VAL A 174 -7.51 -14.29 10.95
CA VAL A 174 -6.30 -15.13 10.99
C VAL A 174 -5.81 -15.26 12.44
N PRO A 175 -6.28 -16.27 13.20
CA PRO A 175 -6.03 -16.36 14.64
C PRO A 175 -4.56 -16.45 15.08
N LEU A 176 -3.66 -16.85 14.17
CA LEU A 176 -2.22 -16.94 14.45
C LEU A 176 -1.47 -15.64 14.15
N SER A 177 -2.14 -14.59 13.66
CA SER A 177 -1.50 -13.32 13.32
C SER A 177 -0.88 -12.59 14.53
N PRO A 178 -1.43 -12.62 15.76
CA PRO A 178 -0.80 -11.91 16.89
C PRO A 178 0.58 -12.48 17.25
N LEU A 179 0.75 -13.80 17.23
CA LEU A 179 2.05 -14.46 17.47
C LEU A 179 3.09 -14.07 16.40
N ARG A 180 2.66 -13.91 15.15
CA ARG A 180 3.53 -13.47 14.04
C ARG A 180 3.88 -11.99 14.18
N LEU A 181 2.91 -11.17 14.58
CA LEU A 181 3.07 -9.74 14.80
C LEU A 181 4.11 -9.43 15.89
N GLU A 182 4.11 -10.15 17.01
CA GLU A 182 5.09 -9.98 18.09
C GLU A 182 6.54 -10.09 17.58
N LYS A 183 6.80 -11.11 16.76
CA LYS A 183 8.12 -11.30 16.14
C LYS A 183 8.45 -10.14 15.20
N ILE A 184 7.51 -9.74 14.35
CA ILE A 184 7.72 -8.66 13.37
C ILE A 184 8.01 -7.34 14.05
N ILE A 185 7.30 -6.99 15.12
CA ILE A 185 7.54 -5.75 15.89
C ILE A 185 8.96 -5.76 16.46
N ARG A 186 9.38 -6.89 17.04
CA ARG A 186 10.74 -7.04 17.58
C ARG A 186 11.80 -6.88 16.47
N ASP A 187 11.58 -7.49 15.32
CA ASP A 187 12.50 -7.46 14.17
C ASP A 187 12.52 -6.09 13.46
N ARG A 188 11.48 -5.27 13.64
CA ARG A 188 11.33 -3.93 13.04
C ARG A 188 11.58 -2.79 14.04
N MET A 189 12.08 -3.11 15.23
CA MET A 189 12.38 -2.13 16.25
C MET A 189 13.37 -1.07 15.71
N PRO A 190 13.10 0.24 15.89
CA PRO A 190 13.98 1.29 15.42
C PRO A 190 15.39 1.17 15.98
N ASN A 191 16.39 1.39 15.15
CA ASN A 191 17.79 1.42 15.59
C ASN A 191 18.15 2.76 16.26
N ILE A 192 19.32 2.80 16.90
CA ILE A 192 19.85 3.99 17.61
C ILE A 192 20.05 5.23 16.72
N TYR A 193 20.09 5.07 15.40
CA TYR A 193 20.22 6.17 14.44
C TYR A 193 18.87 6.76 14.03
N THR A 194 17.77 6.14 14.44
CA THR A 194 16.42 6.65 14.19
C THR A 194 16.19 7.91 15.03
N LYS A 195 15.54 8.92 14.44
CA LYS A 195 15.26 10.17 15.14
C LYS A 195 14.32 9.89 16.32
N GLU A 196 14.63 10.46 17.48
CA GLU A 196 13.88 10.26 18.73
C GLU A 196 12.35 10.36 18.58
N PRO A 197 11.77 11.35 17.87
CA PRO A 197 10.31 11.44 17.72
C PRO A 197 9.68 10.20 17.06
N PHE A 198 10.43 9.53 16.18
CA PHE A 198 9.96 8.32 15.51
C PHE A 198 10.10 7.09 16.42
N ILE A 199 11.16 7.02 17.23
CA ILE A 199 11.30 5.98 18.27
C ILE A 199 10.12 6.06 19.25
N VAL A 200 9.82 7.27 19.75
CA VAL A 200 8.69 7.49 20.67
C VAL A 200 7.38 7.04 20.05
N MET A 201 7.14 7.39 18.79
CA MET A 201 5.93 7.00 18.06
C MET A 201 5.85 5.49 17.83
N TYR A 202 6.98 4.81 17.58
CA TYR A 202 7.00 3.36 17.47
C TYR A 202 6.59 2.69 18.80
N VAL A 203 7.19 3.13 19.91
CA VAL A 203 6.90 2.62 21.25
C VAL A 203 5.44 2.91 21.67
N GLU A 204 4.93 4.11 21.36
CA GLU A 204 3.52 4.47 21.59
C GLU A 204 2.58 3.49 20.87
N ASN A 205 2.90 3.12 19.64
CA ASN A 205 2.11 2.14 18.88
C ASN A 205 2.24 0.72 19.45
N MET A 206 3.40 0.31 19.93
CA MET A 206 3.55 -0.97 20.63
C MET A 206 2.69 -1.03 21.89
N LEU A 207 2.72 0.01 22.73
CA LEU A 207 1.92 0.09 23.95
C LEU A 207 0.41 0.14 23.65
N ARG A 208 0.02 0.80 22.55
CA ARG A 208 -1.37 0.81 22.08
C ARG A 208 -1.83 -0.58 21.64
N LEU A 209 -0.95 -1.38 21.02
CA LEU A 209 -1.27 -2.78 20.70
C LEU A 209 -1.46 -3.61 21.97
N GLU A 210 -0.52 -3.53 22.93
CA GLU A 210 -0.62 -4.28 24.20
C GLU A 210 -1.86 -3.89 25.04
N SER A 211 -2.29 -2.63 24.96
CA SER A 211 -3.49 -2.17 25.66
C SER A 211 -4.80 -2.42 24.90
N GLY A 212 -4.72 -2.86 23.65
CA GLY A 212 -5.86 -3.13 22.77
C GLY A 212 -6.27 -4.61 22.74
N ALA A 213 -7.30 -4.94 21.96
CA ALA A 213 -7.81 -6.32 21.83
C ALA A 213 -6.88 -7.27 21.04
N ALA A 214 -5.75 -6.77 20.53
CA ALA A 214 -4.70 -7.54 19.86
C ALA A 214 -3.46 -7.77 20.75
N GLY A 215 -3.47 -7.28 21.99
CA GLY A 215 -2.44 -7.44 23.02
C GLY A 215 -2.70 -8.60 23.98
#